data_AF-A0A9P1G8G0-F1
#
_entry.id   AF-A0A9P1G8G0-F1
#
_cell.length_a   1.000
_cell.length_b   1.000
_cell.length_c   1.000
_cell.angle_alpha   90.00
_cell.angle_beta   90.00
_cell.angle_gamma   90.00
#
_symmetry.space_group_name_H-M   'P 1'
#
loop_
_entity.id
_entity.type
_entity.pdbx_description
1 polymer ?
#
loop_
_entity_poly.entity_id
_entity_poly.type
_entity_poly.pdbx_seq_one_letter_code
_entity_poly.pdbx_strand_id
1 'polypeptide(L)'
;AYQKLLSSKEGESFADAEDTQFAKTPAANWRKEPQSAESLREDEFEGRPSIALVKDYIRIGRYRHLFTAMVLLMVMIYLFLLCDLVIAHWSNELSINPQASARPYLSAYLFWLGMSLSFWVMGWRQGQAFTMRLSAAIHDRVIHKLLRAPVDRFF
;
A
#
# COMPACT_ATOMS: atom_id res chain seq x y z
N ALA A 1 37.19 34.81 60.69
CA ALA A 1 35.71 34.72 60.85
C ALA A 1 35.03 33.66 59.96
N TYR A 2 35.77 32.73 59.32
CA TYR A 2 35.21 31.64 58.50
C TYR A 2 35.15 30.27 59.21
N GLN A 3 35.85 30.11 60.34
CA GLN A 3 35.88 28.86 61.10
C GLN A 3 34.67 28.66 62.03
N LYS A 4 33.87 29.70 62.28
CA LYS A 4 32.69 29.64 63.17
C LYS A 4 31.43 29.04 62.53
N LEU A 5 31.44 28.81 61.21
CA LEU A 5 30.33 28.18 60.49
C LEU A 5 30.52 26.67 60.29
N LEU A 6 31.69 26.13 60.62
CA LEU A 6 32.03 24.71 60.43
C LEU A 6 31.80 23.84 61.69
N SER A 7 31.49 24.42 62.85
CA SER A 7 31.29 23.63 64.09
C SER A 7 29.82 23.45 64.50
N SER A 8 28.85 23.88 63.69
CA SER A 8 27.42 23.89 64.07
C SER A 8 26.59 22.74 63.48
N LYS A 9 27.20 21.73 62.87
CA LYS A 9 26.46 20.63 62.24
C LYS A 9 27.10 19.24 62.40
N GLU A 10 27.60 18.93 63.58
CA GLU A 10 27.83 17.55 64.01
C GLU A 10 27.02 17.29 65.29
N GLY A 11 26.01 16.42 65.21
CA GLY A 11 25.28 15.94 66.39
C GLY A 11 23.78 15.71 66.17
N GLU A 12 23.46 14.60 65.48
CA GLU A 12 22.37 13.63 65.77
C GLU A 12 20.90 14.13 65.86
N SER A 13 19.85 13.59 65.22
CA SER A 13 19.43 12.28 64.65
C SER A 13 18.10 11.88 65.33
N PHE A 14 17.21 11.22 64.53
CA PHE A 14 15.86 10.67 64.80
C PHE A 14 14.68 11.65 64.63
N ALA A 15 13.68 11.42 63.79
CA ALA A 15 13.27 10.27 62.97
C ALA A 15 12.31 10.69 61.83
N ASP A 16 12.18 9.78 60.84
CA ASP A 16 11.19 9.67 59.74
C ASP A 16 11.38 10.61 58.52
N ALA A 17 12.16 10.23 57.50
CA ALA A 17 11.90 9.24 56.42
C ALA A 17 11.04 9.78 55.26
N GLU A 18 11.70 10.29 54.21
CA GLU A 18 11.63 9.69 52.87
C GLU A 18 12.76 10.20 51.95
N ASP A 19 13.13 9.30 51.04
CA ASP A 19 14.36 9.11 50.28
C ASP A 19 14.96 10.31 49.52
N THR A 20 16.27 10.60 49.64
CA THR A 20 17.43 9.92 49.00
C THR A 20 17.74 10.44 47.58
N GLN A 21 18.69 11.39 47.56
CA GLN A 21 19.86 11.49 46.66
C GLN A 21 19.69 11.67 45.14
N PHE A 22 20.27 12.79 44.68
CA PHE A 22 21.17 12.92 43.52
C PHE A 22 20.90 12.04 42.29
N ALA A 23 20.36 12.64 41.23
CA ALA A 23 20.56 12.18 39.85
C ALA A 23 20.93 13.40 38.99
N LYS A 24 22.23 13.62 38.74
CA LYS A 24 22.91 13.22 37.51
C LYS A 24 22.17 13.70 36.27
N THR A 25 22.73 14.73 35.65
CA THR A 25 22.57 15.11 34.24
C THR A 25 22.37 13.87 33.36
N PRO A 26 21.28 13.76 32.57
CA PRO A 26 21.26 12.78 31.50
C PRO A 26 22.10 13.34 30.36
N ALA A 27 23.39 13.01 30.36
CA ALA A 27 24.13 12.94 29.12
C ALA A 27 23.35 11.99 28.21
N ALA A 28 22.83 12.51 27.10
CA ALA A 28 22.17 11.71 26.08
C ALA A 28 23.15 10.64 25.60
N ASN A 29 22.96 9.41 26.09
CA ASN A 29 23.64 8.22 25.62
C ASN A 29 23.17 7.97 24.18
N TRP A 30 23.86 8.55 23.20
CA TRP A 30 23.84 8.05 21.81
C TRP A 30 24.63 6.75 21.74
N ARG A 31 24.16 5.74 22.49
CA ARG A 31 24.65 4.38 22.32
C ARG A 31 24.03 3.89 21.01
N LYS A 32 24.77 4.03 19.91
CA LYS A 32 24.50 3.24 18.71
C LYS A 32 24.50 1.79 19.17
N GLU A 33 23.33 1.17 19.24
CA GLU A 33 23.26 -0.28 19.25
C GLU A 33 24.13 -0.79 18.08
N PRO A 34 24.93 -1.85 18.26
CA PRO A 34 25.56 -2.49 17.14
C PRO A 34 24.43 -2.94 16.21
N GLN A 35 24.22 -2.20 15.11
CA GLN A 35 23.37 -2.64 14.02
C GLN A 35 23.85 -4.04 13.66
N SER A 36 23.03 -5.04 13.99
CA SER A 36 23.30 -6.44 13.66
C SER A 36 23.66 -6.48 12.18
N ALA A 37 24.71 -7.22 11.81
CA ALA A 37 25.12 -7.41 10.41
C ALA A 37 23.98 -7.97 9.53
N GLU A 38 22.92 -8.48 10.15
CA GLU A 38 21.66 -8.84 9.52
C GLU A 38 20.87 -7.62 9.01
N SER A 39 20.82 -6.52 9.77
CA SER A 39 20.17 -5.26 9.37
C SER A 39 20.90 -4.55 8.21
N LEU A 40 22.22 -4.66 8.15
CA LEU A 40 23.02 -4.14 7.02
C LEU A 40 22.84 -4.97 5.74
N ARG A 41 22.47 -6.25 5.86
CA ARG A 41 22.12 -7.12 4.72
C ARG A 41 20.69 -6.91 4.23
N GLU A 42 19.79 -6.42 5.08
CA GLU A 42 18.45 -5.99 4.67
C GLU A 42 18.50 -4.67 3.88
N ASP A 43 19.46 -3.79 4.18
CA ASP A 43 19.72 -2.56 3.41
C ASP A 43 20.19 -2.87 1.97
N GLU A 44 20.96 -3.95 1.74
CA GLU A 44 21.30 -4.43 0.37
C GLU A 44 20.09 -5.07 -0.35
N PHE A 45 19.04 -5.43 0.39
CA PHE A 45 17.78 -6.00 -0.12
C PHE A 45 16.70 -4.94 -0.37
N GLU A 46 16.97 -3.64 -0.12
CA GLU A 46 16.02 -2.50 -0.17
C GLU A 46 15.30 -2.31 -1.52
N GLY A 47 15.75 -2.99 -2.59
CA GLY A 47 15.12 -2.93 -3.91
C GLY A 47 14.03 -3.98 -4.18
N ARG A 48 13.87 -5.02 -3.33
CA ARG A 48 12.93 -6.11 -3.62
C ARG A 48 11.57 -5.86 -2.96
N PRO A 49 10.48 -5.78 -3.73
CA PRO A 49 9.14 -5.69 -3.15
C PRO A 49 8.84 -6.98 -2.38
N SER A 50 8.78 -6.88 -1.05
CA SER A 50 8.35 -8.02 -0.22
C SER A 50 6.84 -8.25 -0.39
N ILE A 51 6.42 -9.51 -0.37
CA ILE A 51 5.00 -9.87 -0.51
C ILE A 51 4.16 -9.24 0.63
N ALA A 52 4.75 -9.05 1.81
CA ALA A 52 4.13 -8.34 2.93
C ALA A 52 3.82 -6.88 2.57
N LEU A 53 4.76 -6.21 1.91
CA LEU A 53 4.64 -4.81 1.50
C LEU A 53 3.60 -4.63 0.38
N VAL A 54 3.48 -5.61 -0.53
CA VAL A 54 2.39 -5.67 -1.52
C VAL A 54 1.02 -5.82 -0.84
N LYS A 55 0.89 -6.70 0.16
CA LYS A 55 -0.37 -6.87 0.90
C LYS A 55 -0.79 -5.58 1.61
N ASP A 56 0.16 -4.86 2.19
CA ASP A 56 -0.10 -3.57 2.84
C ASP A 56 -0.59 -2.53 1.83
N TYR A 57 0.01 -2.47 0.65
CA TYR A 57 -0.45 -1.59 -0.43
C TYR A 57 -1.85 -1.93 -0.95
N ILE A 58 -2.18 -3.22 -1.07
CA ILE A 58 -3.53 -3.65 -1.46
C ILE A 58 -4.56 -3.26 -0.39
N ARG A 59 -4.20 -3.34 0.90
CA ARG A 59 -5.06 -2.91 2.00
C ARG A 59 -5.32 -1.39 1.94
N ILE A 60 -4.31 -0.59 1.63
CA ILE A 60 -4.41 0.88 1.51
C ILE A 60 -5.24 1.29 0.30
N GLY A 61 -5.06 0.64 -0.85
CA GLY A 61 -5.79 0.93 -2.09
C GLY A 61 -7.29 0.58 -2.04
N ARG A 62 -7.77 0.00 -0.93
CA ARG A 62 -9.11 -0.61 -0.75
C ARG A 62 -9.34 -1.74 -1.74
N TYR A 63 -9.21 -2.98 -1.25
CA TYR A 63 -9.44 -4.23 -1.99
C TYR A 63 -10.76 -4.26 -2.79
N ARG A 64 -11.79 -3.50 -2.34
CA ARG A 64 -13.07 -3.40 -3.04
C ARG A 64 -12.94 -2.92 -4.49
N HIS A 65 -12.11 -1.92 -4.78
CA HIS A 65 -11.96 -1.43 -6.16
C HIS A 65 -11.24 -2.44 -7.06
N LEU A 66 -10.22 -3.10 -6.52
CA LEU A 66 -9.49 -4.17 -7.21
C LEU A 66 -10.42 -5.36 -7.49
N PHE A 67 -11.19 -5.79 -6.48
CA PHE A 67 -12.14 -6.88 -6.62
C PHE A 67 -13.24 -6.55 -7.63
N THR A 68 -13.83 -5.35 -7.56
CA THR A 68 -14.82 -4.92 -8.55
C THR A 68 -14.24 -4.87 -9.96
N ALA A 69 -13.00 -4.38 -10.14
CA ALA A 69 -12.34 -4.40 -11.44
C ALA A 69 -12.12 -5.82 -11.97
N MET A 70 -11.70 -6.76 -11.11
CA MET A 70 -11.54 -8.18 -11.47
C MET A 70 -12.86 -8.82 -11.90
N VAL A 71 -13.94 -8.59 -11.15
CA VAL A 71 -15.28 -9.11 -11.49
C VAL A 71 -15.76 -8.53 -12.82
N LEU A 72 -15.62 -7.21 -13.02
CA LEU A 72 -16.00 -6.56 -14.29
C LEU A 72 -15.19 -7.12 -15.46
N LEU A 73 -13.92 -7.45 -15.25
CA LEU A 73 -13.05 -8.04 -16.27
C LEU A 73 -13.46 -9.49 -16.60
N MET A 74 -13.83 -10.30 -15.60
CA MET A 74 -14.39 -11.63 -15.85
C MET A 74 -15.71 -11.57 -16.64
N VAL A 75 -16.60 -10.64 -16.28
CA VAL A 75 -17.85 -10.41 -17.02
C VAL A 75 -17.56 -9.96 -18.45
N MET A 76 -16.60 -9.06 -18.65
CA MET A 76 -16.18 -8.63 -19.99
C MET A 76 -15.67 -9.80 -20.83
N ILE A 77 -14.82 -10.68 -20.28
CA ILE A 77 -14.33 -11.88 -20.98
C ILE A 77 -15.51 -12.78 -21.37
N TYR A 78 -16.46 -12.98 -20.46
CA TYR A 78 -17.65 -13.77 -20.74
C TYR A 78 -18.50 -13.17 -21.88
N LEU A 79 -18.67 -11.84 -21.91
CA LEU A 79 -19.39 -11.16 -22.99
C LEU A 79 -18.66 -11.29 -24.34
N PHE A 80 -17.32 -11.25 -24.35
CA PHE A 80 -16.54 -11.53 -25.57
C PHE A 80 -16.73 -12.97 -26.07
N LEU A 81 -16.79 -13.95 -25.18
CA LEU A 81 -17.13 -15.34 -25.54
C LEU A 81 -18.53 -15.45 -26.17
N LEU A 82 -19.50 -14.66 -25.71
CA LEU A 82 -20.82 -14.60 -26.33
C LEU A 82 -20.78 -13.97 -27.73
N CYS A 83 -19.94 -12.94 -27.95
CA CYS A 83 -19.71 -12.40 -29.29
C CYS A 83 -19.17 -13.48 -30.25
N ASP A 84 -18.19 -14.26 -29.80
CA ASP A 84 -17.61 -15.34 -30.59
C ASP A 84 -18.64 -16.44 -30.88
N LEU A 85 -19.50 -16.76 -29.90
CA LEU A 85 -20.60 -17.71 -30.08
C LEU A 85 -21.60 -17.24 -31.14
N VAL A 86 -21.94 -15.95 -31.18
CA VAL A 86 -22.83 -15.39 -32.21
C VAL A 86 -22.20 -15.51 -33.60
N ILE A 87 -20.90 -15.23 -33.74
CA ILE A 87 -20.17 -15.39 -35.00
C ILE A 87 -20.12 -16.86 -35.42
N ALA A 88 -19.85 -17.77 -34.48
CA ALA A 88 -19.82 -19.21 -34.75
C ALA A 88 -21.19 -19.72 -35.23
N HIS A 89 -22.28 -19.27 -34.58
CA HIS A 89 -23.63 -19.61 -35.01
C HIS A 89 -23.95 -19.05 -36.39
N TRP A 90 -23.59 -17.79 -36.66
CA TRP A 90 -23.80 -17.18 -37.97
C TRP A 90 -23.03 -17.92 -39.08
N SER A 91 -21.78 -18.29 -38.81
CA SER A 91 -20.92 -19.03 -39.74
C SER A 91 -21.50 -20.42 -40.04
N ASN A 92 -22.03 -21.10 -39.02
CA ASN A 92 -22.67 -22.40 -39.19
C ASN A 92 -23.93 -22.29 -40.04
N GLU A 93 -24.78 -21.29 -39.80
CA GLU A 93 -25.98 -21.08 -40.62
C GLU A 93 -25.63 -20.72 -42.06
N LEU A 94 -24.62 -19.88 -42.29
CA LEU A 94 -24.16 -19.49 -43.62
C LEU A 94 -23.63 -20.70 -44.41
N SER A 95 -23.06 -21.70 -43.72
CA SER A 95 -22.59 -22.94 -44.34
C SER A 95 -23.72 -23.83 -44.87
N ILE A 96 -24.89 -23.76 -44.22
CA ILE A 96 -26.09 -24.53 -44.60
C ILE A 96 -26.89 -23.74 -45.64
N ASN A 97 -27.08 -22.44 -45.41
CA ASN A 97 -27.91 -21.54 -46.21
C ASN A 97 -27.11 -20.28 -46.59
N PRO A 98 -26.48 -20.25 -47.78
CA PRO A 98 -25.62 -19.11 -48.18
C PRO A 98 -26.39 -17.81 -48.44
N GLN A 99 -27.72 -17.83 -48.46
CA GLN A 99 -28.58 -16.64 -48.56
C GLN A 99 -29.18 -16.19 -47.22
N ALA A 100 -28.71 -16.73 -46.09
CA ALA A 100 -29.14 -16.31 -44.76
C ALA A 100 -28.90 -14.80 -44.53
N SER A 101 -29.88 -14.14 -43.89
CA SER A 101 -29.80 -12.70 -43.61
C SER A 101 -28.80 -12.41 -42.49
N ALA A 102 -27.81 -11.54 -42.77
CA ALA A 102 -26.80 -11.15 -41.79
C ALA A 102 -27.30 -10.18 -40.70
N ARG A 103 -28.44 -9.52 -40.91
CA ARG A 103 -28.94 -8.44 -40.03
C ARG A 103 -29.15 -8.86 -38.56
N PRO A 104 -29.85 -9.96 -38.24
CA PRO A 104 -30.07 -10.35 -36.84
C PRO A 104 -28.75 -10.66 -36.11
N TYR A 105 -27.84 -11.40 -36.75
CA TYR A 105 -26.53 -11.75 -36.20
C TYR A 105 -25.66 -10.52 -35.95
N LEU A 106 -25.63 -9.58 -36.90
CA LEU A 106 -24.87 -8.35 -36.77
C LEU A 106 -25.41 -7.47 -35.62
N SER A 107 -26.74 -7.38 -35.49
CA SER A 107 -27.36 -6.60 -34.40
C SER A 107 -27.08 -7.20 -33.01
N ALA A 108 -27.16 -8.53 -32.89
CA ALA A 108 -26.82 -9.25 -31.67
C ALA A 108 -25.33 -9.08 -31.33
N TYR A 109 -24.45 -9.22 -32.32
CA TYR A 109 -23.02 -9.01 -32.14
C TYR A 109 -22.69 -7.59 -31.65
N LEU A 110 -23.25 -6.57 -32.29
CA LEU A 110 -23.05 -5.16 -31.90
C LEU A 110 -23.58 -4.88 -30.49
N PHE A 111 -24.70 -5.50 -30.10
CA PHE A 111 -25.23 -5.39 -28.75
C PHE A 111 -24.25 -5.95 -27.71
N TRP A 112 -23.76 -7.18 -27.91
CA TRP A 112 -22.79 -7.80 -26.99
C TRP A 112 -21.46 -7.06 -26.95
N LEU A 113 -20.99 -6.58 -28.11
CA LEU A 113 -19.77 -5.79 -28.21
C LEU A 113 -19.89 -4.44 -27.48
N GLY A 114 -21.01 -3.74 -27.66
CA GLY A 114 -21.30 -2.48 -26.96
C GLY A 114 -21.40 -2.69 -25.44
N MET A 115 -22.03 -3.78 -25.01
CA MET A 115 -22.08 -4.16 -23.60
C MET A 115 -20.67 -4.44 -23.06
N SER A 116 -19.88 -5.27 -23.74
CA SER A 116 -18.49 -5.57 -23.35
C SER A 116 -17.63 -4.30 -23.23
N LEU A 117 -17.74 -3.38 -24.19
CA LEU A 117 -17.05 -2.09 -24.15
C LEU A 117 -17.46 -1.25 -22.93
N SER A 118 -18.75 -1.24 -22.57
CA SER A 118 -19.22 -0.53 -21.38
C SER A 118 -18.60 -1.08 -20.10
N PHE A 119 -18.53 -2.42 -19.97
CA PHE A 119 -17.90 -3.11 -18.83
C PHE A 119 -16.39 -2.84 -18.77
N TRP A 120 -15.72 -2.79 -19.93
CA TRP A 120 -14.32 -2.41 -20.02
C TRP A 120 -14.08 -0.98 -19.52
N VAL A 121 -14.87 0.01 -19.95
CA VAL A 121 -14.76 1.40 -19.46
C VAL A 121 -15.00 1.48 -17.96
N MET A 122 -15.98 0.75 -17.43
CA MET A 122 -16.25 0.70 -15.99
C MET A 122 -15.07 0.09 -15.22
N GLY A 123 -14.53 -1.04 -15.69
CA GLY A 123 -13.38 -1.70 -15.10
C GLY A 123 -12.14 -0.80 -15.12
N TRP A 124 -11.91 -0.11 -16.24
CA TRP A 124 -10.82 0.86 -16.40
C TRP A 124 -10.92 2.00 -15.38
N ARG A 125 -12.10 2.61 -15.22
CA ARG A 125 -12.32 3.68 -14.22
C ARG A 125 -12.03 3.22 -12.81
N GLN A 126 -12.41 1.98 -12.45
CA GLN A 126 -12.11 1.43 -11.13
C GLN A 126 -10.61 1.15 -10.93
N GLY A 127 -9.94 0.63 -11.95
CA GLY A 127 -8.49 0.45 -11.95
C GLY A 127 -7.74 1.77 -11.78
N GLN A 128 -8.16 2.81 -12.50
CA GLN A 128 -7.57 4.15 -12.40
C GLN A 128 -7.76 4.75 -11.00
N ALA A 129 -8.96 4.60 -10.41
CA ALA A 129 -9.24 5.06 -9.05
C ALA A 129 -8.37 4.35 -8.00
N PHE A 130 -8.13 3.04 -8.17
CA PHE A 130 -7.21 2.28 -7.32
C PHE A 130 -5.77 2.82 -7.44
N THR A 131 -5.26 2.97 -8.66
CA THR A 131 -3.88 3.42 -8.90
C THR A 131 -3.64 4.84 -8.38
N MET A 132 -4.57 5.76 -8.58
CA MET A 132 -4.45 7.14 -8.07
C MET A 132 -4.40 7.19 -6.54
N ARG A 133 -5.25 6.40 -5.86
CA ARG A 133 -5.25 6.34 -4.39
C ARG A 133 -3.98 5.71 -3.85
N LEU A 134 -3.50 4.65 -4.49
CA LEU A 134 -2.26 4.00 -4.12
C LEU A 134 -1.07 4.96 -4.30
N SER A 135 -1.00 5.65 -5.43
CA SER A 135 0.05 6.63 -5.73
C SER A 135 0.05 7.78 -4.71
N ALA A 136 -1.12 8.37 -4.40
CA ALA A 136 -1.23 9.43 -3.40
C ALA A 136 -0.77 8.96 -2.01
N ALA A 137 -1.17 7.76 -1.59
CA ALA A 137 -0.79 7.21 -0.30
C ALA A 137 0.70 6.87 -0.19
N ILE A 138 1.32 6.37 -1.27
CA ILE A 138 2.77 6.12 -1.32
C ILE A 138 3.51 7.45 -1.27
N HIS A 139 3.09 8.43 -2.07
CA HIS A 139 3.73 9.74 -2.15
C HIS A 139 3.75 10.46 -0.79
N ASP A 140 2.60 10.49 -0.08
CA ASP A 140 2.50 11.11 1.24
C ASP A 140 3.43 10.43 2.27
N ARG A 141 3.53 9.11 2.24
CA ARG A 141 4.45 8.34 3.10
C ARG A 141 5.91 8.62 2.79
N VAL A 142 6.26 8.74 1.52
CA VAL A 142 7.63 9.05 1.10
C VAL A 142 8.00 10.45 1.56
N ILE A 143 7.14 11.46 1.35
CA ILE A 143 7.39 12.83 1.81
C ILE A 143 7.56 12.88 3.33
N HIS A 144 6.65 12.25 4.09
CA HIS A 144 6.73 12.23 5.55
C HIS A 144 8.02 11.57 6.06
N LYS A 145 8.48 10.50 5.41
CA LYS A 145 9.76 9.86 5.74
C LYS A 145 10.95 10.74 5.35
N LEU A 146 10.90 11.38 4.19
CA LEU A 146 11.96 12.25 3.69
C LEU A 146 12.17 13.46 4.61
N LEU A 147 11.09 14.10 5.06
CA LEU A 147 11.12 15.26 5.95
C LEU A 147 11.61 14.93 7.37
N ARG A 148 11.58 13.66 7.78
CA ARG A 148 12.06 13.19 9.09
C ARG A 148 13.40 12.45 9.02
N ALA A 149 13.97 12.30 7.83
CA ALA A 149 15.26 11.65 7.68
C ALA A 149 16.35 12.56 8.26
N PRO A 150 17.24 12.05 9.13
CA PRO A 150 18.35 12.84 9.66
C PRO A 150 19.26 13.30 8.53
N VAL A 151 19.70 14.56 8.62
CA VAL A 151 20.50 15.26 7.58
C VAL A 151 21.80 14.51 7.25
N ASP A 152 22.32 13.73 8.20
CA ASP A 152 23.52 12.88 8.07
C ASP A 152 23.40 11.73 7.05
N ARG A 153 22.22 11.50 6.47
CA ARG A 153 22.02 10.47 5.43
C ARG A 153 22.06 11.03 4.00
N PHE A 154 22.18 12.35 3.85
CA PHE A 154 22.23 13.05 2.55
C PHE A 154 23.62 13.59 2.18
N PHE A 155 24.59 13.54 3.10
CA PHE A 155 26.00 13.91 2.92
C PHE A 155 26.89 12.74 3.32
#